data_AF-A0AA39ZPK9-F1
#
_entry.id   AF-A0AA39ZPK9-F1
#
_cell.length_a   1.000
_cell.length_b   1.000
_cell.length_c   1.000
_cell.angle_alpha   90.00
_cell.angle_beta   90.00
_cell.angle_gamma   90.00
#
_symmetry.space_group_name_H-M   'P 1'
#
loop_
_entity.id
_entity.type
_entity.pdbx_description
1 polymer ?
#
loop_
_entity_poly.entity_id
_entity_poly.type
_entity_poly.pdbx_seq_one_letter_code
_entity_poly.pdbx_strand_id
1 'polypeptide(L)'
;MDPELDNADSPLSTTGNILGILTFAYAIIASCLVFLAVIRTADSEMQQLFSQIRQTSRHIETLGSYFRELDLVADIDLAPMRGPIKVALKDWRKTNQGLAARVGKLSEMGPGIKRRIMWWYGQNEMLASMAKLRSEKDDFSALLLTYLSRKISTQEHHLWRLERLATGEPRDSSVDGGTNL
;
A
#
# COMPACT_ATOMS: atom_id res chain seq x y z
N MET A 1 80.80 -10.42 -17.62
CA MET A 1 80.21 -11.50 -16.82
C MET A 1 78.76 -11.12 -16.67
N ASP A 2 77.91 -11.56 -17.57
CA ASP A 2 76.46 -11.47 -17.42
C ASP A 2 75.87 -12.57 -18.29
N PRO A 3 75.27 -13.62 -17.71
CA PRO A 3 74.09 -14.21 -18.28
C PRO A 3 72.90 -13.58 -17.56
N GLU A 4 72.17 -12.75 -18.30
CA GLU A 4 70.77 -12.43 -18.02
C GLU A 4 70.06 -13.74 -17.67
N LEU A 5 69.70 -13.93 -16.40
CA LEU A 5 68.80 -15.00 -16.01
C LEU A 5 67.45 -14.65 -16.62
N ASP A 6 67.13 -15.36 -17.70
CA ASP A 6 65.79 -15.48 -18.25
C ASP A 6 64.78 -15.61 -17.11
N ASN A 7 64.03 -14.53 -16.86
CA ASN A 7 62.77 -14.54 -16.13
C ASN A 7 61.74 -15.28 -16.98
N ALA A 8 61.94 -16.58 -17.17
CA ALA A 8 60.95 -17.46 -17.75
C ALA A 8 59.87 -17.66 -16.68
N ASP A 9 58.81 -16.85 -16.75
CA ASP A 9 57.61 -17.01 -15.94
C ASP A 9 57.19 -18.48 -15.98
N SER A 10 57.21 -19.11 -14.81
CA SER A 10 56.97 -20.55 -14.69
C SER A 10 55.58 -20.88 -15.28
N PRO A 11 55.42 -21.93 -16.11
CA PRO A 11 54.15 -22.26 -16.76
C PRO A 11 53.00 -22.49 -15.77
N LEU A 12 53.32 -22.84 -14.52
CA LEU A 12 52.36 -22.94 -13.42
C LEU A 12 51.83 -21.56 -12.97
N SER A 13 52.68 -20.53 -12.96
CA SER A 13 52.33 -19.14 -12.66
C SER A 13 51.44 -18.54 -13.75
N THR A 14 51.79 -18.77 -15.02
CA THR A 14 50.97 -18.36 -16.17
C THR A 14 49.59 -19.00 -16.15
N THR A 15 49.51 -20.30 -15.83
CA THR A 15 48.24 -21.02 -15.70
C THR A 15 47.39 -20.49 -14.54
N GLY A 16 48.00 -20.18 -13.40
CA GLY A 16 47.32 -19.58 -12.25
C GLY A 16 46.73 -18.20 -12.57
N ASN A 17 47.47 -17.35 -13.28
CA ASN A 17 47.00 -16.03 -13.72
C ASN A 17 45.84 -16.14 -14.72
N ILE A 18 45.93 -17.06 -15.69
CA ILE A 18 44.86 -17.30 -16.67
C ILE A 18 43.59 -17.79 -15.95
N LEU A 19 43.73 -18.74 -15.00
CA LEU A 19 42.60 -19.26 -14.22
C LEU A 19 41.96 -18.16 -13.35
N GLY A 20 42.77 -17.30 -12.73
CA GLY A 20 42.30 -16.16 -11.95
C GLY A 20 41.52 -15.15 -12.81
N ILE A 21 42.04 -14.77 -13.97
CA ILE A 21 41.37 -13.87 -14.93
C ILE A 21 40.06 -14.49 -15.42
N LEU A 22 40.05 -15.77 -15.77
CA LEU A 22 38.84 -16.49 -16.21
C LEU A 22 37.78 -16.54 -15.12
N THR A 23 38.19 -16.83 -13.88
CA THR A 23 37.26 -16.89 -12.73
C THR A 23 36.65 -15.52 -12.45
N PHE A 24 37.46 -14.45 -12.51
CA PHE A 24 36.98 -13.09 -12.36
C PHE A 24 36.02 -12.68 -13.49
N ALA A 25 36.37 -12.98 -14.75
CA ALA A 25 35.52 -12.72 -15.89
C ALA A 25 34.18 -13.49 -15.79
N TYR A 26 34.23 -14.75 -15.35
CA TYR A 26 33.05 -15.55 -15.09
C TYR A 26 32.16 -14.93 -14.00
N ALA A 27 32.75 -14.46 -12.91
CA ALA A 27 32.01 -13.79 -11.84
C ALA A 27 31.30 -12.51 -12.35
N ILE A 28 31.97 -11.71 -13.19
CA ILE A 28 31.36 -10.53 -13.83
C ILE A 28 30.18 -10.95 -14.72
N ILE A 29 30.39 -11.93 -15.60
CA ILE A 29 29.34 -12.40 -16.51
C ILE A 29 28.15 -12.96 -15.72
N ALA A 30 28.41 -13.79 -14.71
CA ALA A 30 27.37 -14.34 -13.85
C ALA A 30 26.57 -13.23 -13.15
N SER A 31 27.25 -12.21 -12.60
CA SER A 31 26.61 -11.04 -12.00
C SER A 31 25.74 -10.28 -13.01
N CYS A 32 26.24 -10.05 -14.23
CA CYS A 32 25.47 -9.42 -15.31
C CYS A 32 24.24 -10.23 -15.71
N LEU A 33 24.34 -11.57 -15.76
CA LEU A 33 23.22 -12.44 -16.10
C LEU A 33 22.14 -12.43 -15.02
N VAL A 34 22.53 -12.46 -13.74
CA VAL A 34 21.60 -12.32 -12.62
C VAL A 34 20.89 -10.96 -12.68
N PHE A 35 21.62 -9.88 -12.92
CA PHE A 35 21.05 -8.54 -13.06
C PHE A 35 20.05 -8.45 -14.23
N LEU A 36 20.40 -9.01 -15.40
CA LEU A 36 19.51 -9.05 -16.56
C LEU A 36 18.25 -9.90 -16.29
N ALA A 37 18.38 -11.00 -15.55
CA ALA A 37 17.25 -11.83 -15.17
C ALA A 37 16.25 -11.06 -14.29
N VAL A 38 16.74 -10.36 -13.26
CA VAL A 38 15.92 -9.50 -12.39
C VAL A 38 15.25 -8.38 -13.17
N ILE A 39 15.98 -7.72 -14.06
CA ILE A 39 15.46 -6.62 -14.86
C ILE A 39 14.43 -7.08 -15.90
N ARG A 40 14.44 -8.34 -16.31
CA ARG A 40 13.51 -8.86 -17.32
C ARG A 40 12.07 -8.94 -16.79
N THR A 41 11.86 -9.15 -15.49
CA THR A 41 10.53 -9.18 -14.86
C THR A 41 9.98 -7.80 -14.54
N ALA A 42 10.83 -6.76 -14.58
CA ALA A 42 10.46 -5.39 -14.24
C ALA A 42 9.24 -4.87 -15.01
N ASP A 43 9.12 -5.19 -16.30
CA ASP A 43 8.00 -4.71 -17.12
C ASP A 43 6.66 -5.35 -16.70
N SER A 44 6.64 -6.66 -16.41
CA SER A 44 5.44 -7.34 -15.90
C SER A 44 5.06 -6.86 -14.50
N GLU A 45 6.06 -6.65 -13.63
CA GLU A 45 5.83 -6.13 -12.27
C GLU A 45 5.29 -4.70 -12.29
N MET A 46 5.82 -3.84 -13.17
CA MET A 46 5.30 -2.48 -13.39
C MET A 46 3.85 -2.51 -13.87
N GLN A 47 3.50 -3.38 -14.82
CA GLN A 47 2.12 -3.51 -15.31
C GLN A 47 1.17 -3.99 -14.21
N GLN A 48 1.60 -4.98 -13.42
CA GLN A 48 0.84 -5.46 -12.26
C GLN A 48 0.62 -4.34 -11.25
N LEU A 49 1.66 -3.59 -10.90
CA LEU A 49 1.55 -2.44 -10.00
C LEU A 49 0.58 -1.39 -10.54
N PHE A 50 0.66 -1.05 -11.83
CA PHE A 50 -0.28 -0.12 -12.47
C PHE A 50 -1.73 -0.56 -12.33
N SER A 51 -2.01 -1.84 -12.59
CA SER A 51 -3.36 -2.39 -12.46
C SER A 51 -3.89 -2.29 -11.03
N GLN A 52 -3.05 -2.59 -10.03
CA GLN A 52 -3.39 -2.53 -8.62
C GLN A 52 -3.66 -1.10 -8.14
N ILE A 53 -2.83 -0.14 -8.56
CA ILE A 53 -3.04 1.29 -8.27
C ILE A 53 -4.36 1.76 -8.87
N ARG A 54 -4.63 1.42 -10.14
CA ARG A 54 -5.87 1.81 -10.83
C ARG A 54 -7.11 1.19 -10.19
N GLN A 55 -7.01 -0.06 -9.73
CA GLN A 55 -8.07 -0.70 -8.96
C GLN A 55 -8.29 0.00 -7.62
N THR A 56 -7.21 0.36 -6.91
CA THR A 56 -7.30 1.06 -5.63
C THR A 56 -7.88 2.47 -5.79
N SER A 57 -7.51 3.19 -6.84
CA SER A 57 -8.10 4.51 -7.16
C SER A 57 -9.62 4.43 -7.33
N ARG A 58 -10.10 3.46 -8.11
CA ARG A 58 -11.54 3.23 -8.28
C ARG A 58 -12.21 2.89 -6.95
N HIS A 59 -11.57 2.07 -6.14
CA HIS A 59 -12.10 1.69 -4.84
C HIS A 59 -12.21 2.90 -3.88
N ILE A 60 -11.20 3.77 -3.85
CA ILE A 60 -11.20 5.03 -3.07
C ILE A 60 -12.36 5.94 -3.52
N GLU A 61 -12.62 6.03 -4.82
CA GLU A 61 -13.73 6.81 -5.36
C GLU A 61 -15.09 6.25 -4.93
N THR A 62 -15.29 4.94 -5.06
CA THR A 62 -16.52 4.25 -4.64
C THR A 62 -16.77 4.40 -3.13
N LEU A 63 -15.73 4.25 -2.31
CA LEU A 63 -15.85 4.45 -0.87
C LEU A 63 -16.16 5.92 -0.53
N GLY A 64 -15.53 6.84 -1.25
CA GLY A 64 -15.83 8.27 -1.13
C GLY A 64 -17.28 8.62 -1.46
N SER A 65 -17.90 7.94 -2.45
CA SER A 65 -19.33 8.13 -2.75
C SER A 65 -20.22 7.56 -1.64
N TYR A 66 -19.94 6.36 -1.14
CA TYR A 66 -20.72 5.79 -0.04
C TYR A 66 -20.66 6.66 1.21
N PHE A 67 -19.49 7.21 1.54
CA PHE A 67 -19.41 8.12 2.66
C PHE A 67 -20.17 9.41 2.43
N ARG A 68 -20.15 9.97 1.22
CA ARG A 68 -20.94 11.18 0.93
C ARG A 68 -22.44 10.92 1.09
N GLU A 69 -22.90 9.75 0.67
CA GLU A 69 -24.28 9.31 0.86
C GLU A 69 -24.61 9.09 2.33
N LEU A 70 -23.77 8.37 3.06
CA LEU A 70 -23.93 8.17 4.50
C LEU A 70 -23.92 9.48 5.29
N ASP A 71 -23.08 10.45 4.87
CA ASP A 71 -22.95 11.78 5.47
C ASP A 71 -24.19 12.66 5.26
N LEU A 72 -24.96 12.43 4.18
CA LEU A 72 -26.28 13.05 3.98
C LEU A 72 -27.35 12.46 4.91
N VAL A 73 -27.16 11.23 5.36
CA VAL A 73 -28.09 10.46 6.19
C VAL A 73 -27.50 10.21 7.60
N ALA A 74 -26.52 11.01 8.02
CA ALA A 74 -25.83 10.81 9.29
C ALA A 74 -26.54 11.57 10.42
N ASP A 75 -26.91 10.83 11.47
CA ASP A 75 -27.42 11.40 12.72
C ASP A 75 -26.37 12.25 13.44
N ILE A 76 -26.82 13.20 14.26
CA ILE A 76 -25.96 14.08 15.10
C ILE A 76 -24.94 13.27 15.92
N ASP A 77 -25.33 12.06 16.36
CA ASP A 77 -24.52 11.17 17.18
C ASP A 77 -23.29 10.59 16.45
N LEU A 78 -23.28 10.64 15.12
CA LEU A 78 -22.18 10.15 14.28
C LEU A 78 -21.27 11.28 13.79
N ALA A 79 -21.58 12.54 14.09
CA ALA A 79 -20.76 13.70 13.73
C ALA A 79 -19.27 13.59 14.16
N PRO A 80 -18.92 13.01 15.34
CA PRO A 80 -17.53 12.87 15.76
C PRO A 80 -16.69 11.96 14.85
N MET A 81 -17.31 10.97 14.18
CA MET A 81 -16.59 10.04 13.28
C MET A 81 -16.33 10.64 11.89
N ARG A 82 -17.06 11.72 11.52
CA ARG A 82 -16.95 12.36 10.21
C ARG A 82 -15.55 12.93 9.93
N GLY A 83 -14.96 13.57 10.94
CA GLY A 83 -13.62 14.18 10.84
C GLY A 83 -12.54 13.14 10.54
N PRO A 84 -12.36 12.13 11.40
CA PRO A 84 -11.39 11.05 11.20
C PRO A 84 -11.51 10.35 9.84
N ILE A 85 -12.73 10.05 9.40
CA ILE A 85 -12.98 9.38 8.11
C ILE A 85 -12.58 10.28 6.93
N LYS A 86 -12.90 11.57 6.98
CA LYS A 86 -12.48 12.52 5.93
C LYS A 86 -10.96 12.66 5.85
N VAL A 87 -10.29 12.69 7.00
CA VAL A 87 -8.82 12.75 7.05
C VAL A 87 -8.21 11.48 6.47
N ALA A 88 -8.66 10.31 6.93
CA ALA A 88 -8.17 9.02 6.44
C ALA A 88 -8.38 8.85 4.93
N LEU A 89 -9.56 9.23 4.40
CA LEU A 89 -9.83 9.16 2.95
C LEU A 89 -8.93 10.11 2.15
N LYS A 90 -8.64 11.30 2.69
CA LYS A 90 -7.75 12.28 2.06
C LYS A 90 -6.31 11.77 2.04
N ASP A 91 -5.83 11.22 3.14
CA ASP A 91 -4.49 10.67 3.24
C ASP A 91 -4.32 9.46 2.31
N TRP A 92 -5.30 8.56 2.29
CA TRP A 92 -5.29 7.41 1.40
C TRP A 92 -5.29 7.81 -0.09
N ARG A 93 -6.09 8.82 -0.46
CA ARG A 93 -6.07 9.40 -1.80
C ARG A 93 -4.71 10.01 -2.14
N LYS A 94 -4.09 10.73 -1.20
CA LYS A 94 -2.78 11.36 -1.39
C LYS A 94 -1.69 10.30 -1.60
N THR A 95 -1.68 9.23 -0.81
CA THR A 95 -0.77 8.08 -0.98
C THR A 95 -0.96 7.47 -2.37
N ASN A 96 -2.20 7.19 -2.78
CA ASN A 96 -2.51 6.62 -4.09
C ASN A 96 -2.06 7.52 -5.25
N GLN A 97 -2.33 8.82 -5.18
CA GLN A 97 -1.93 9.79 -6.20
C GLN A 97 -0.40 9.94 -6.30
N GLY A 98 0.29 9.98 -5.15
CA GLY A 98 1.75 10.03 -5.11
C GLY A 98 2.38 8.80 -5.76
N LEU A 99 1.83 7.62 -5.48
CA LEU A 99 2.27 6.38 -6.10
C LEU A 99 1.95 6.36 -7.61
N ALA A 100 0.72 6.72 -8.01
CA ALA A 100 0.33 6.80 -9.41
C ALA A 100 1.23 7.75 -10.23
N ALA A 101 1.60 8.90 -9.67
CA ALA A 101 2.50 9.85 -10.32
C ALA A 101 3.91 9.28 -10.53
N ARG A 102 4.44 8.54 -9.54
CA ARG A 102 5.76 7.90 -9.64
C ARG A 102 5.78 6.82 -10.71
N VAL A 103 4.76 5.96 -10.74
CA VAL A 103 4.64 4.93 -11.76
C VAL A 103 4.38 5.56 -13.14
N GLY A 104 3.60 6.65 -13.20
CA GLY A 104 3.40 7.46 -14.41
C GLY A 104 4.72 7.97 -15.01
N LYS A 105 5.59 8.57 -14.19
CA LYS A 105 6.95 8.99 -14.63
C LYS A 105 7.76 7.84 -15.20
N LEU A 106 7.64 6.63 -14.66
CA LEU A 106 8.32 5.44 -15.20
C LEU A 106 7.75 5.01 -16.54
N SER A 107 6.43 5.14 -16.74
CA SER A 107 5.80 4.82 -18.01
C SER A 107 6.16 5.79 -19.14
N GLU A 108 6.38 7.06 -18.81
CA GLU A 108 6.80 8.11 -19.76
C GLU A 108 8.20 7.87 -20.33
N MET A 109 9.08 7.15 -19.63
CA MET A 109 10.47 6.91 -20.07
C MET A 109 10.61 5.98 -21.29
N GLY A 110 9.50 5.46 -21.84
CA GLY A 110 9.51 4.52 -22.96
C GLY A 110 10.02 3.12 -22.58
N PRO A 111 9.84 2.11 -23.44
CA PRO A 111 10.38 0.77 -23.20
C PRO A 111 11.89 0.77 -23.32
N GLY A 112 12.59 0.21 -22.32
CA GLY A 112 14.05 0.06 -22.39
C GLY A 112 14.72 -0.27 -21.07
N ILE A 113 16.03 -0.55 -21.16
CA ILE A 113 16.88 -0.92 -20.01
C ILE A 113 16.88 0.20 -18.96
N LYS A 114 16.93 1.47 -19.38
CA LYS A 114 16.87 2.63 -18.47
C LYS A 114 15.64 2.63 -17.57
N ARG A 115 14.45 2.34 -18.13
CA ARG A 115 13.20 2.24 -17.36
C ARG A 115 13.27 1.14 -16.32
N ARG A 116 13.81 -0.03 -16.70
CA ARG A 116 13.92 -1.19 -15.82
C ARG A 116 14.95 -1.00 -14.71
N ILE A 117 16.04 -0.30 -14.99
CA ILE A 117 17.01 0.12 -13.96
C ILE A 117 16.35 1.09 -12.98
N MET A 118 15.63 2.10 -13.48
CA MET A 118 14.90 3.04 -12.61
C MET A 118 13.81 2.34 -11.79
N TRP A 119 13.11 1.36 -12.37
CA TRP A 119 12.20 0.49 -11.62
C TRP A 119 12.93 -0.21 -10.49
N TRP A 120 14.03 -0.88 -10.76
CA TRP A 120 14.80 -1.61 -9.75
C TRP A 120 15.25 -0.72 -8.60
N TYR A 121 15.74 0.49 -8.89
CA TYR A 121 16.10 1.47 -7.85
C TYR A 121 14.91 1.93 -7.01
N GLY A 122 13.74 2.11 -7.63
CA GLY A 122 12.54 2.61 -6.95
C GLY A 122 11.60 1.52 -6.39
N GLN A 123 11.85 0.25 -6.69
CA GLN A 123 10.90 -0.84 -6.46
C GLN A 123 10.58 -0.99 -4.98
N ASN A 124 11.59 -0.96 -4.10
CA ASN A 124 11.37 -1.07 -2.66
C ASN A 124 10.50 0.06 -2.11
N GLU A 125 10.70 1.29 -2.57
CA GLU A 125 9.90 2.44 -2.14
C GLU A 125 8.46 2.34 -2.67
N MET A 126 8.29 1.87 -3.90
CA MET A 126 6.97 1.64 -4.50
C MET A 126 6.22 0.51 -3.78
N LEU A 127 6.90 -0.59 -3.43
CA LEU A 127 6.33 -1.69 -2.65
C LEU A 127 5.96 -1.25 -1.23
N ALA A 128 6.82 -0.46 -0.57
CA ALA A 128 6.49 0.12 0.74
C ALA A 128 5.26 1.03 0.67
N SER A 129 5.16 1.86 -0.38
CA SER A 129 3.99 2.71 -0.62
C SER A 129 2.72 1.88 -0.87
N MET A 130 2.82 0.76 -1.60
CA MET A 130 1.70 -0.18 -1.79
C MET A 130 1.30 -0.88 -0.49
N ALA A 131 2.26 -1.30 0.32
CA ALA A 131 1.98 -1.91 1.61
C ALA A 131 1.25 -0.90 2.53
N LYS A 132 1.71 0.36 2.54
CA LYS A 132 1.03 1.46 3.23
C LYS A 132 -0.39 1.67 2.70
N LEU A 133 -0.57 1.71 1.39
CA LEU A 133 -1.88 1.85 0.74
C LEU A 133 -2.85 0.74 1.14
N ARG A 134 -2.33 -0.48 1.31
CA ARG A 134 -3.10 -1.65 1.75
C ARG A 134 -3.46 -1.57 3.24
N SER A 135 -2.51 -1.17 4.09
CA SER A 135 -2.80 -0.91 5.50
C SER A 135 -3.86 0.18 5.67
N GLU A 136 -3.72 1.31 4.97
CA GLU A 136 -4.69 2.42 4.98
C GLU A 136 -6.08 1.94 4.53
N LYS A 137 -6.16 1.03 3.55
CA LYS A 137 -7.42 0.40 3.12
C LYS A 137 -8.04 -0.43 4.25
N ASP A 138 -7.25 -1.27 4.90
CA ASP A 138 -7.74 -2.19 5.93
C ASP A 138 -8.21 -1.39 7.16
N ASP A 139 -7.44 -0.39 7.59
CA ASP A 139 -7.82 0.55 8.66
C ASP A 139 -9.12 1.29 8.32
N PHE A 140 -9.24 1.76 7.08
CA PHE A 140 -10.44 2.47 6.63
C PHE A 140 -11.67 1.56 6.53
N SER A 141 -11.47 0.29 6.13
CA SER A 141 -12.54 -0.70 6.10
C SER A 141 -13.05 -0.99 7.52
N ALA A 142 -12.16 -1.07 8.50
CA ALA A 142 -12.53 -1.21 9.91
C ALA A 142 -13.30 0.02 10.43
N LEU A 143 -12.87 1.24 10.07
CA LEU A 143 -13.60 2.46 10.41
C LEU A 143 -15.01 2.49 9.80
N LEU A 144 -15.16 2.08 8.54
CA LEU A 144 -16.47 2.01 7.88
C LEU A 144 -17.39 0.99 8.56
N LEU A 145 -16.89 -0.20 8.90
CA LEU A 145 -17.66 -1.22 9.62
C LEU A 145 -18.10 -0.72 11.00
N THR A 146 -17.21 -0.03 11.71
CA THR A 146 -17.52 0.57 13.02
C THR A 146 -18.60 1.64 12.88
N TYR A 147 -18.51 2.49 11.85
CA TYR A 147 -19.51 3.50 11.55
C TYR A 147 -20.88 2.88 11.24
N LEU A 148 -20.92 1.88 10.36
CA LEU A 148 -22.16 1.18 9.98
C LEU A 148 -22.79 0.45 11.17
N SER A 149 -21.98 -0.25 11.97
CA SER A 149 -22.42 -0.92 13.19
C SER A 149 -23.09 0.06 14.15
N ARG A 150 -22.43 1.20 14.42
CA ARG A 150 -22.97 2.23 15.31
C ARG A 150 -24.27 2.83 14.76
N LYS A 151 -24.35 3.05 13.44
CA LYS A 151 -25.58 3.53 12.79
C LYS A 151 -26.73 2.54 12.95
N ILE A 152 -26.48 1.24 12.76
CA ILE A 152 -27.50 0.19 12.94
C ILE A 152 -27.99 0.18 14.40
N SER A 153 -27.09 0.23 15.38
CA SER A 153 -27.48 0.28 16.79
C SER A 153 -28.31 1.51 17.14
N THR A 154 -27.97 2.69 16.59
CA THR A 154 -28.77 3.90 16.77
C THR A 154 -30.17 3.74 16.16
N GLN A 155 -30.26 3.19 14.94
CA GLN A 155 -31.55 2.93 14.29
C GLN A 155 -32.41 1.90 15.05
N GLU A 156 -31.80 0.83 15.56
CA GLU A 156 -32.46 -0.16 16.40
C GLU A 156 -33.04 0.47 17.67
N HIS A 157 -32.26 1.34 18.34
CA HIS A 157 -32.74 2.08 19.51
C HIS A 157 -33.92 3.00 19.18
N HIS A 158 -33.88 3.68 18.02
CA HIS A 158 -35.00 4.51 17.56
C HIS A 158 -36.25 3.69 17.24
N LEU A 159 -36.10 2.55 16.57
CA LEU A 159 -37.21 1.64 16.28
C LEU A 159 -37.86 1.12 17.57
N TRP A 160 -37.05 0.72 18.54
CA TRP A 160 -37.55 0.22 19.81
C TRP A 160 -38.27 1.30 20.63
N ARG A 161 -37.77 2.55 20.57
CA ARG A 161 -38.46 3.70 21.17
C ARG A 161 -39.80 3.98 20.49
N LEU A 162 -39.87 3.85 19.17
CA LEU A 162 -41.12 4.03 18.40
C LEU A 162 -42.13 2.91 18.71
N GLU A 163 -41.67 1.66 18.82
CA GLU A 163 -42.50 0.52 19.19
C GLU A 163 -43.18 0.73 20.55
N ARG A 164 -42.42 1.13 21.58
CA ARG A 164 -42.97 1.47 22.90
C ARG A 164 -44.01 2.59 22.87
N LEU A 165 -43.77 3.62 22.05
CA LEU A 165 -44.72 4.72 21.89
C LEU A 165 -46.01 4.28 21.18
N ALA A 166 -45.91 3.31 20.27
CA ALA A 166 -47.06 2.76 19.54
C ALA A 166 -47.86 1.74 20.37
N THR A 167 -47.21 0.94 21.22
CA THR A 167 -47.88 -0.05 22.10
C THR A 167 -48.48 0.57 23.36
N GLY A 168 -48.17 1.83 23.67
CA GLY A 168 -48.76 2.55 24.80
C GLY A 168 -48.26 2.09 26.17
N GLU A 169 -47.09 1.43 26.23
CA GLU A 169 -46.47 1.08 27.51
C GLU A 169 -46.17 2.36 28.30
N PRO A 170 -46.71 2.50 29.54
CA PRO A 170 -46.48 3.68 30.35
C PRO A 170 -45.00 3.79 30.71
N ARG A 171 -44.49 5.02 30.72
CA ARG A 171 -43.19 5.36 31.31
C ARG A 171 -43.09 4.71 32.68
N ASP A 172 -42.12 3.82 32.89
CA ASP A 172 -41.70 3.43 34.23
C ASP A 172 -41.15 4.68 34.93
N SER A 173 -42.05 5.41 35.57
CA SER A 173 -41.76 6.35 36.63
C SER A 173 -41.44 5.54 37.90
N SER A 174 -40.27 4.92 37.95
CA SER A 174 -39.76 4.34 39.20
C SER A 174 -38.26 4.61 39.39
N VAL A 175 -37.88 5.89 39.39
CA VAL A 175 -36.80 6.37 40.25
C VAL A 175 -37.21 7.74 40.80
N ASP A 176 -38.29 7.75 41.58
CA ASP A 176 -38.43 8.72 42.67
C ASP A 176 -38.22 7.93 43.96
N GLY A 177 -36.94 7.70 44.26
CA GLY A 177 -36.46 7.13 45.51
C GLY A 177 -35.93 8.25 46.39
N GLY A 178 -36.76 9.26 46.65
CA GLY A 178 -36.52 10.23 47.70
C GLY A 178 -36.92 9.66 49.06
N THR A 179 -35.94 9.46 49.94
CA THR A 179 -36.08 9.49 51.41
C THR A 179 -34.68 9.73 51.98
N ASN A 180 -34.33 10.97 52.30
CA ASN A 180 -34.53 11.67 53.58
C ASN A 180 -33.44 11.36 54.63
N LEU A 181 -32.83 12.47 55.10
CA LEU A 181 -31.83 12.69 56.16
C LEU A 181 -30.36 12.57 55.76
#